data_AF-A0AAW9GDV4-F1
#
_entry.id   AF-A0AAW9GDV4-F1
#
_cell.length_a   1.000
_cell.length_b   1.000
_cell.length_c   1.000
_cell.angle_alpha   90.00
_cell.angle_beta   90.00
_cell.angle_gamma   90.00
#
_symmetry.space_group_name_H-M   'P 1'
#
loop_
_entity.id
_entity.type
_entity.pdbx_description
1 polymer ?
#
loop_
_entity_poly.entity_id
_entity_poly.type
_entity_poly.pdbx_seq_one_letter_code
_entity_poly.pdbx_strand_id
1 'polypeptide(L)'
;MATIRDVAKLAGVSVATVSRVINEKGYVHEDTVKQVKEAIEELRYRPNSAAKPLFKESSTIIALLVDNLCNQSNITLLHCIEEIAYKEGYQIIICNIENKDRYIHMLKQNNIAGVILTRAVFKSVGEIPFPFVVIDEQQSHGNYYESGQRAVSLLKEKGCHFLAYFGEGEESEEMEDHIAGFLDAVWDEGISYREECVQGYTNKQFITLLQNNPYIDGIVASSDQIAIELIRSARFLNIHIPDKLKIVGPNGSIECEWIGPSLPTIESYVKDNGKVAFQQLKGKIKK
;
A
#
# COMPACT_ATOMS: atom_id res chain seq x y z
N MET A 1 -25.72 -19.07 -22.58
CA MET A 1 -24.54 -18.28 -23.00
C MET A 1 -23.96 -18.98 -24.22
N ALA A 2 -23.77 -18.28 -25.35
CA ALA A 2 -23.24 -18.90 -26.56
C ALA A 2 -21.83 -19.44 -26.30
N THR A 3 -21.50 -20.60 -26.86
CA THR A 3 -20.20 -21.25 -26.74
C THR A 3 -19.42 -21.12 -28.05
N ILE A 4 -18.11 -21.40 -28.02
CA ILE A 4 -17.28 -21.42 -29.24
C ILE A 4 -17.79 -22.44 -30.29
N ARG A 5 -18.51 -23.49 -29.84
CA ARG A 5 -19.15 -24.47 -30.73
C ARG A 5 -20.36 -23.87 -31.46
N ASP A 6 -21.10 -22.98 -30.81
CA ASP A 6 -22.24 -22.30 -31.42
C ASP A 6 -21.77 -21.31 -32.49
N VAL A 7 -20.67 -20.59 -32.24
CA VAL A 7 -20.01 -19.73 -33.23
C VAL A 7 -19.51 -20.55 -34.42
N ALA A 8 -18.86 -21.70 -34.18
CA ALA A 8 -18.37 -22.58 -35.24
C ALA A 8 -19.52 -23.12 -36.11
N LYS A 9 -20.65 -23.48 -35.49
CA LYS A 9 -21.85 -23.95 -36.18
C LYS A 9 -22.50 -22.86 -37.02
N LEU A 10 -22.58 -21.63 -36.51
CA LEU A 10 -23.19 -20.49 -37.22
C LEU A 10 -22.31 -20.02 -38.38
N ALA A 11 -20.98 -19.95 -38.18
CA ALA A 11 -20.02 -19.58 -39.22
C ALA A 11 -19.71 -20.70 -40.22
N GLY A 12 -20.23 -21.92 -40.02
CA GLY A 12 -20.02 -23.06 -40.92
C GLY A 12 -18.57 -23.59 -40.94
N VAL A 13 -17.81 -23.41 -39.86
CA VAL A 13 -16.40 -23.79 -39.78
C VAL A 13 -16.08 -24.66 -38.56
N SER A 14 -14.86 -25.19 -38.49
CA SER A 14 -14.40 -25.95 -37.32
C SER A 14 -14.16 -25.03 -36.11
N VAL A 15 -14.30 -25.58 -34.90
CA VAL A 15 -13.94 -24.89 -33.65
C VAL A 15 -12.47 -24.43 -33.67
N ALA A 16 -11.58 -25.19 -34.29
CA ALA A 16 -10.18 -24.83 -34.46
C ALA A 16 -10.01 -23.59 -35.35
N THR A 17 -10.81 -23.45 -36.41
CA THR A 17 -10.82 -22.28 -37.29
C THR A 17 -11.32 -21.04 -36.55
N VAL A 18 -12.41 -21.16 -35.78
CA VAL A 18 -12.91 -20.05 -34.93
C VAL A 18 -11.83 -19.61 -33.93
N SER A 19 -11.14 -20.58 -33.30
CA SER A 19 -10.05 -20.29 -32.36
C SER A 19 -8.87 -19.56 -33.03
N ARG A 20 -8.53 -19.91 -34.29
CA ARG A 20 -7.49 -19.22 -35.06
C ARG A 20 -7.86 -17.79 -35.40
N VAL A 21 -9.12 -17.54 -35.77
CA VAL A 21 -9.61 -16.18 -36.07
C VAL A 21 -9.62 -15.32 -34.81
N ILE A 22 -10.11 -15.85 -33.68
CA ILE A 22 -10.17 -15.11 -32.41
C ILE A 22 -8.78 -14.79 -31.86
N ASN A 23 -7.82 -15.70 -32.00
CA ASN A 23 -6.46 -15.53 -31.49
C ASN A 23 -5.46 -14.99 -32.52
N GLU A 24 -5.90 -14.63 -33.73
CA GLU A 24 -5.06 -14.13 -34.84
C GLU A 24 -3.85 -15.04 -35.15
N LYS A 25 -4.03 -16.36 -35.05
CA LYS A 25 -2.95 -17.36 -35.22
C LYS A 25 -3.11 -18.16 -36.52
N GLY A 26 -2.08 -18.12 -37.36
CA GLY A 26 -2.00 -18.88 -38.60
C GLY A 26 -2.79 -18.23 -39.75
N TYR A 27 -2.75 -18.86 -40.93
CA TYR A 27 -3.46 -18.36 -42.11
C TYR A 27 -4.93 -18.81 -42.11
N VAL A 28 -5.84 -17.85 -42.26
CA VAL A 28 -7.28 -18.06 -42.47
C VAL A 28 -7.71 -17.12 -43.59
N HIS A 29 -8.46 -17.62 -44.58
CA HIS A 29 -8.97 -16.82 -45.68
C HIS A 29 -9.87 -15.67 -45.17
N GLU A 30 -9.78 -14.50 -45.81
CA GLU A 30 -10.53 -13.30 -45.41
C GLU A 30 -12.04 -13.52 -45.34
N ASP A 31 -12.60 -14.28 -46.30
CA ASP A 31 -14.02 -14.64 -46.31
C ASP A 31 -14.43 -15.41 -45.05
N THR A 32 -13.56 -16.33 -44.61
CA THR A 32 -13.77 -17.11 -43.39
C THR A 32 -13.61 -16.27 -42.13
N VAL A 33 -12.65 -15.33 -42.11
CA VAL A 33 -12.50 -14.37 -41.01
C VAL A 33 -13.76 -13.53 -40.86
N LYS A 34 -14.32 -13.06 -41.97
CA LYS A 34 -15.55 -12.25 -41.99
C LYS A 34 -16.75 -13.04 -41.45
N GLN A 35 -16.97 -14.26 -41.94
CA GLN A 35 -18.06 -15.13 -41.46
C GLN A 35 -17.98 -15.42 -39.94
N VAL A 36 -16.76 -15.65 -39.43
CA VAL A 36 -16.56 -15.89 -38.00
C VAL A 36 -16.84 -14.62 -37.19
N LYS A 37 -16.42 -13.44 -37.66
CA LYS A 37 -16.69 -12.16 -36.97
C LYS A 37 -18.19 -11.83 -36.93
N GLU A 38 -18.90 -12.03 -38.03
CA GLU A 38 -20.36 -11.86 -38.11
C GLU A 38 -21.08 -12.79 -37.12
N ALA A 39 -20.69 -14.08 -37.06
CA ALA A 39 -21.25 -15.04 -36.12
C ALA A 39 -20.97 -14.70 -34.64
N ILE A 40 -19.82 -14.09 -34.34
CA ILE A 40 -19.48 -13.62 -32.99
C ILE A 40 -20.38 -12.44 -32.58
N GLU A 41 -20.60 -11.48 -33.48
CA GLU A 41 -21.48 -10.33 -33.24
C GLU A 41 -22.93 -10.76 -33.04
N GLU A 42 -23.44 -11.63 -33.93
CA GLU A 42 -24.81 -12.11 -33.89
C GLU A 42 -25.12 -12.88 -32.61
N LEU A 43 -24.22 -13.77 -32.19
CA LEU A 43 -24.37 -14.55 -30.96
C LEU A 43 -24.01 -13.77 -29.69
N ARG A 44 -23.54 -12.52 -29.83
CA ARG A 44 -22.92 -11.72 -28.75
C ARG A 44 -21.92 -12.55 -27.95
N TYR A 45 -21.16 -13.38 -28.66
CA TYR A 45 -20.23 -14.30 -28.03
C TYR A 45 -19.05 -13.53 -27.47
N ARG A 46 -18.80 -13.67 -26.16
CA ARG A 46 -17.58 -13.21 -25.53
C ARG A 46 -16.68 -14.40 -25.25
N PRO A 47 -15.43 -14.41 -25.75
CA PRO A 47 -14.46 -15.42 -25.38
C PRO A 47 -14.38 -15.53 -23.86
N ASN A 48 -14.62 -16.72 -23.32
CA ASN A 48 -14.53 -16.94 -21.88
C ASN A 48 -13.05 -16.94 -21.48
N SER A 49 -12.60 -15.90 -20.78
CA SER A 49 -11.23 -15.80 -20.27
C SER A 49 -10.89 -16.98 -19.33
N ALA A 50 -11.87 -17.54 -18.62
CA ALA A 50 -11.69 -18.72 -17.77
C ALA A 50 -11.47 -20.04 -18.54
N ALA A 51 -11.75 -20.09 -19.85
CA ALA A 51 -11.49 -21.24 -20.71
C ALA A 51 -10.10 -21.23 -21.37
N LYS A 52 -9.29 -20.18 -21.12
CA LYS A 52 -7.86 -20.18 -21.40
C LYS A 52 -7.11 -20.69 -20.16
N PRO A 53 -6.80 -21.99 -20.08
CA PRO A 53 -5.43 -22.33 -19.73
C PRO A 53 -4.88 -23.50 -20.55
N LEU A 54 -3.55 -23.50 -20.75
CA LEU A 54 -2.64 -24.65 -21.01
C LEU A 54 -1.73 -24.57 -22.25
N PHE A 55 -1.86 -23.59 -23.15
CA PHE A 55 -0.85 -23.42 -24.21
C PHE A 55 -0.33 -21.99 -24.28
N LYS A 56 0.66 -21.74 -23.41
CA LYS A 56 1.78 -20.80 -23.66
C LYS A 56 1.43 -19.31 -23.76
N GLU A 57 0.53 -18.81 -22.92
CA GLU A 57 0.51 -17.38 -22.56
C GLU A 57 0.95 -17.29 -21.10
N SER A 58 2.06 -16.58 -20.85
CA SER A 58 2.52 -16.24 -19.50
C SER A 58 1.37 -15.56 -18.75
N SER A 59 1.10 -15.97 -17.51
CA SER A 59 0.09 -15.29 -16.71
C SER A 59 0.38 -13.78 -16.62
N THR A 60 -0.68 -12.99 -16.65
CA THR A 60 -0.64 -11.53 -16.48
C THR A 60 -1.20 -11.11 -15.13
N ILE A 61 -1.46 -12.04 -14.20
CA ILE A 61 -2.05 -11.72 -12.90
C ILE A 61 -0.97 -11.69 -11.83
N ILE A 62 -0.84 -10.56 -11.14
CA ILE A 62 0.05 -10.40 -9.99
C ILE A 62 -0.82 -10.34 -8.72
N ALA A 63 -0.39 -11.01 -7.66
CA ALA A 63 -1.04 -10.90 -6.36
C ALA A 63 -0.31 -9.88 -5.47
N LEU A 64 -1.04 -8.96 -4.84
CA LEU A 64 -0.54 -8.09 -3.78
C LEU A 64 -1.10 -8.57 -2.44
N LEU A 65 -0.21 -9.00 -1.54
CA LEU A 65 -0.57 -9.49 -0.21
C LEU A 65 -0.18 -8.44 0.83
N VAL A 66 -1.16 -7.97 1.58
CA VAL A 66 -1.01 -6.98 2.67
C VAL A 66 -1.58 -7.54 3.96
N ASP A 67 -1.19 -6.97 5.08
CA ASP A 67 -1.62 -7.32 6.44
C ASP A 67 -2.89 -6.58 6.87
N ASN A 68 -3.10 -5.35 6.38
CA ASN A 68 -4.29 -4.57 6.70
C ASN A 68 -4.63 -3.57 5.58
N LEU A 69 -5.76 -3.76 4.89
CA LEU A 69 -6.24 -2.83 3.87
C LEU A 69 -6.79 -1.51 4.41
N CYS A 70 -7.04 -1.41 5.71
CA CYS A 70 -7.42 -0.15 6.34
C CYS A 70 -6.19 0.76 6.60
N ASN A 71 -4.97 0.23 6.48
CA ASN A 71 -3.75 1.03 6.62
C ASN A 71 -3.53 1.86 5.34
N GLN A 72 -3.42 3.18 5.49
CA GLN A 72 -3.26 4.13 4.38
C GLN A 72 -1.98 3.89 3.56
N SER A 73 -0.90 3.42 4.18
CA SER A 73 0.34 3.06 3.48
C SER A 73 0.09 1.90 2.50
N ASN A 74 -0.68 0.89 2.90
CA ASN A 74 -1.06 -0.24 2.05
C ASN A 74 -1.97 0.17 0.89
N ILE A 75 -2.89 1.13 1.11
CA ILE A 75 -3.76 1.67 0.06
C ILE A 75 -2.94 2.46 -0.96
N THR A 76 -2.02 3.32 -0.49
CA THR A 76 -1.13 4.11 -1.34
C THR A 76 -0.23 3.20 -2.19
N LEU A 77 0.31 2.16 -1.56
CA LEU A 77 1.11 1.14 -2.22
C LEU A 77 0.31 0.42 -3.31
N LEU A 78 -0.91 -0.02 -2.99
CA LEU A 78 -1.81 -0.65 -3.95
C LEU A 78 -2.05 0.25 -5.15
N HIS A 79 -2.42 1.51 -4.93
CA HIS A 79 -2.67 2.46 -6.01
C HIS A 79 -1.46 2.58 -6.94
N CYS A 80 -0.25 2.74 -6.37
CA CYS A 80 0.96 2.84 -7.16
C CYS A 80 1.28 1.58 -7.97
N ILE A 81 1.16 0.40 -7.37
CA ILE A 81 1.44 -0.86 -8.07
C ILE A 81 0.39 -1.11 -9.15
N GLU A 82 -0.89 -0.84 -8.86
CA GLU A 82 -2.00 -1.03 -9.80
C GLU A 82 -1.84 -0.17 -11.05
N GLU A 83 -1.51 1.11 -10.89
CA GLU A 83 -1.32 2.03 -12.02
C GLU A 83 -0.17 1.56 -12.94
N ILE A 84 0.92 1.07 -12.35
CA ILE A 84 2.09 0.57 -13.09
C ILE A 84 1.77 -0.78 -13.75
N ALA A 85 1.12 -1.68 -13.03
CA ALA A 85 0.70 -2.99 -13.53
C ALA A 85 -0.24 -2.85 -14.72
N TYR A 86 -1.23 -1.96 -14.63
CA TYR A 86 -2.18 -1.68 -15.69
C TYR A 86 -1.49 -1.19 -16.97
N LYS A 87 -0.57 -0.24 -16.86
CA LYS A 87 0.23 0.28 -17.99
C LYS A 87 1.09 -0.81 -18.67
N GLU A 88 1.45 -1.84 -17.91
CA GLU A 88 2.29 -2.95 -18.35
C GLU A 88 1.50 -4.21 -18.74
N GLY A 89 0.16 -4.13 -18.78
CA GLY A 89 -0.73 -5.22 -19.18
C GLY A 89 -0.94 -6.31 -18.12
N TYR A 90 -0.60 -6.03 -16.86
CA TYR A 90 -0.85 -6.90 -15.73
C TYR A 90 -2.15 -6.52 -15.00
N GLN A 91 -2.78 -7.51 -14.37
CA GLN A 91 -3.91 -7.36 -13.47
C GLN A 91 -3.46 -7.62 -12.04
N ILE A 92 -4.05 -6.92 -11.07
CA ILE A 92 -3.76 -7.14 -9.65
C ILE A 92 -4.91 -7.85 -8.95
N ILE A 93 -4.58 -8.87 -8.17
CA ILE A 93 -5.46 -9.45 -7.15
C ILE A 93 -4.91 -9.05 -5.78
N ILE A 94 -5.77 -8.49 -4.94
CA ILE A 94 -5.40 -8.02 -3.61
C ILE A 94 -5.82 -9.07 -2.58
N CYS A 95 -4.95 -9.34 -1.61
CA CYS A 95 -5.18 -10.31 -0.54
C CYS A 95 -4.85 -9.67 0.80
N ASN A 96 -5.86 -9.46 1.64
CA ASN A 96 -5.67 -9.07 3.04
C ASN A 96 -5.43 -10.33 3.87
N ILE A 97 -4.21 -10.55 4.38
CA ILE A 97 -3.78 -11.84 4.93
C ILE A 97 -4.30 -12.04 6.36
N GLU A 98 -5.28 -12.93 6.50
CA GLU A 98 -5.74 -13.45 7.80
C GLU A 98 -5.31 -14.93 8.02
N ASN A 99 -5.17 -15.72 6.94
CA ASN A 99 -4.83 -17.15 6.98
C ASN A 99 -3.99 -17.61 5.77
N LYS A 100 -2.73 -17.98 6.02
CA LYS A 100 -1.72 -18.39 5.03
C LYS A 100 -2.18 -19.46 4.02
N ASP A 101 -2.72 -20.58 4.48
CA ASP A 101 -2.96 -21.76 3.64
C ASP A 101 -4.05 -21.50 2.60
N ARG A 102 -5.06 -20.71 2.99
CA ARG A 102 -6.14 -20.29 2.10
C ARG A 102 -5.59 -19.47 0.92
N TYR A 103 -4.65 -18.56 1.16
CA TYR A 103 -4.10 -17.72 0.09
C TYR A 103 -3.22 -18.51 -0.86
N ILE A 104 -2.32 -19.37 -0.37
CA ILE A 104 -1.49 -20.20 -1.25
C ILE A 104 -2.35 -21.06 -2.17
N HIS A 105 -3.45 -21.64 -1.64
CA HIS A 105 -4.39 -22.39 -2.45
C HIS A 105 -5.09 -21.51 -3.50
N MET A 106 -5.53 -20.31 -3.11
CA MET A 106 -6.15 -19.33 -4.02
C MET A 106 -5.19 -18.91 -5.13
N LEU A 107 -3.92 -18.63 -4.81
CA LEU A 107 -2.90 -18.24 -5.78
C LEU A 107 -2.65 -19.35 -6.82
N LYS A 108 -2.66 -20.62 -6.38
CA LYS A 108 -2.52 -21.78 -7.29
C LYS A 108 -3.70 -21.92 -8.26
N GLN A 109 -4.92 -21.65 -7.79
CA GLN A 109 -6.13 -21.75 -8.62
C GLN A 109 -6.24 -20.63 -9.66
N ASN A 110 -5.72 -19.44 -9.35
CA ASN A 110 -5.87 -18.25 -10.19
C ASN A 110 -4.72 -18.02 -11.18
N ASN A 111 -3.87 -19.03 -11.41
CA ASN A 111 -2.75 -18.97 -12.36
C ASN A 111 -1.91 -17.69 -12.18
N ILE A 112 -1.44 -17.40 -10.96
CA ILE A 112 -0.71 -16.17 -10.65
C ILE A 112 0.70 -16.18 -11.29
N ALA A 113 1.08 -15.07 -11.91
CA ALA A 113 2.40 -14.84 -12.51
C ALA A 113 3.48 -14.59 -11.46
N GLY A 114 3.13 -13.84 -10.42
CA GLY A 114 4.03 -13.51 -9.32
C GLY A 114 3.32 -12.77 -8.20
N VAL A 115 4.03 -12.60 -7.09
CA VAL A 115 3.47 -12.11 -5.83
C VAL A 115 4.30 -10.95 -5.28
N ILE A 116 3.64 -9.87 -4.89
CA ILE A 116 4.22 -8.79 -4.10
C ILE A 116 3.62 -8.90 -2.70
N LEU A 117 4.45 -8.84 -1.66
CA LEU A 117 3.99 -8.95 -0.28
C LEU A 117 4.75 -7.99 0.63
N THR A 118 4.10 -7.47 1.66
CA THR A 118 4.79 -6.64 2.67
C THR A 118 5.70 -7.49 3.56
N ARG A 119 6.67 -6.85 4.22
CA ARG A 119 7.56 -7.52 5.19
C ARG A 119 6.78 -8.20 6.32
N ALA A 120 5.75 -7.53 6.86
CA ALA A 120 4.87 -8.09 7.89
C ALA A 120 4.20 -9.40 7.42
N VAL A 121 3.67 -9.41 6.19
CA VAL A 121 3.10 -10.62 5.59
C VAL A 121 4.17 -11.68 5.37
N PHE A 122 5.37 -11.33 4.91
CA PHE A 122 6.45 -12.30 4.72
C PHE A 122 6.89 -12.95 6.03
N LYS A 123 6.94 -12.20 7.14
CA LYS A 123 7.24 -12.77 8.48
C LYS A 123 6.21 -13.85 8.87
N SER A 124 4.95 -13.70 8.47
CA SER A 124 3.86 -14.66 8.75
C SER A 124 3.80 -15.82 7.75
N VAL A 125 3.93 -15.52 6.45
CA VAL A 125 3.73 -16.48 5.36
C VAL A 125 5.02 -17.22 4.97
N GLY A 126 6.18 -16.58 5.06
CA GLY A 126 7.45 -17.12 4.61
C GLY A 126 7.51 -17.33 3.10
N GLU A 127 8.41 -18.23 2.68
CA GLU A 127 8.65 -18.60 1.28
C GLU A 127 7.39 -19.17 0.61
N ILE A 128 7.16 -18.78 -0.65
CA ILE A 128 6.00 -19.19 -1.45
C ILE A 128 6.44 -19.75 -2.81
N PRO A 129 5.66 -20.68 -3.40
CA PRO A 129 6.04 -21.39 -4.62
C PRO A 129 5.86 -20.57 -5.91
N PHE A 130 5.83 -19.24 -5.81
CA PHE A 130 5.63 -18.30 -6.92
C PHE A 130 6.81 -17.33 -6.96
N PRO A 131 7.19 -16.76 -8.12
CA PRO A 131 8.09 -15.61 -8.15
C PRO A 131 7.54 -14.52 -7.24
N PHE A 132 8.33 -14.07 -6.26
CA PHE A 132 7.86 -13.07 -5.31
C PHE A 132 8.86 -11.97 -5.01
N VAL A 133 8.36 -10.83 -4.57
CA VAL A 133 9.14 -9.71 -4.04
C VAL A 133 8.52 -9.30 -2.71
N VAL A 134 9.39 -9.18 -1.70
CA VAL A 134 9.01 -8.60 -0.41
C VAL A 134 9.26 -7.11 -0.51
N ILE A 135 8.21 -6.32 -0.31
CA ILE A 135 8.36 -4.88 -0.11
C ILE A 135 8.97 -4.71 1.26
N ASP A 136 10.20 -4.23 1.22
CA ASP A 136 10.96 -3.92 2.41
C ASP A 136 10.91 -2.42 2.60
N GLU A 137 10.03 -1.98 3.51
CA GLU A 137 10.05 -0.60 4.01
C GLU A 137 11.40 -0.27 4.68
N GLN A 138 12.22 -1.29 4.96
CA GLN A 138 13.57 -1.17 5.49
C GLN A 138 14.67 -0.80 4.47
N GLN A 139 14.43 -0.80 3.14
CA GLN A 139 15.38 -0.10 2.24
C GLN A 139 15.36 1.43 2.44
N SER A 140 14.42 1.92 3.25
CA SER A 140 14.39 3.24 3.87
C SER A 140 14.86 3.23 5.34
N HIS A 141 15.74 2.30 5.76
CA HIS A 141 16.33 2.30 7.11
C HIS A 141 17.07 3.61 7.47
N GLY A 142 17.48 4.39 6.47
CA GLY A 142 18.00 5.73 6.71
C GLY A 142 16.92 6.77 7.03
N ASN A 143 15.62 6.48 6.92
CA ASN A 143 14.57 7.51 6.96
C ASN A 143 13.78 7.60 8.27
N TYR A 144 13.49 6.51 8.99
CA TYR A 144 12.69 6.63 10.22
C TYR A 144 13.48 7.27 11.36
N TYR A 145 14.70 6.80 11.59
CA TYR A 145 15.63 7.44 12.53
C TYR A 145 15.89 8.91 12.13
N GLU A 146 16.27 9.18 10.87
CA GLU A 146 16.44 10.56 10.39
C GLU A 146 15.15 11.38 10.47
N SER A 147 13.97 10.78 10.27
CA SER A 147 12.66 11.44 10.39
C SER A 147 12.44 11.92 11.82
N GLY A 148 12.76 11.09 12.82
CA GLY A 148 12.73 11.49 14.22
C GLY A 148 13.65 12.68 14.50
N GLN A 149 14.89 12.64 13.97
CA GLN A 149 15.84 13.75 14.10
C GLN A 149 15.36 15.04 13.40
N ARG A 150 14.79 14.91 12.20
CA ARG A 150 14.25 16.04 11.43
C ARG A 150 13.04 16.67 12.10
N ALA A 151 12.19 15.87 12.74
CA ALA A 151 11.05 16.38 13.51
C ALA A 151 11.52 17.25 14.67
N VAL A 152 12.55 16.82 15.41
CA VAL A 152 13.18 17.62 16.48
C VAL A 152 13.81 18.90 15.92
N SER A 153 14.59 18.79 14.85
CA SER A 153 15.23 19.93 14.18
C SER A 153 14.20 20.98 13.75
N LEU A 154 13.10 20.54 13.14
CA LEU A 154 12.00 21.40 12.72
C LEU A 154 11.34 22.11 13.91
N LEU A 155 11.01 21.37 14.98
CA LEU A 155 10.37 21.96 16.17
C LEU A 155 11.30 22.96 16.86
N LYS A 156 12.60 22.65 16.94
CA LYS A 156 13.63 23.56 17.46
C LYS A 156 13.72 24.85 16.63
N GLU A 157 13.79 24.74 15.30
CA GLU A 157 13.79 25.90 14.39
C GLU A 157 12.54 26.78 14.55
N LYS A 158 11.41 26.16 14.91
CA LYS A 158 10.14 26.86 15.20
C LYS A 158 10.04 27.38 16.65
N GLY A 159 11.13 27.32 17.40
CA GLY A 159 11.25 27.90 18.74
C GLY A 159 10.58 27.09 19.84
N CYS A 160 10.43 25.77 19.68
CA CYS A 160 10.00 24.88 20.75
C CYS A 160 11.18 24.54 21.66
N HIS A 161 10.93 24.48 22.98
CA HIS A 161 11.94 24.27 24.02
C HIS A 161 11.64 23.04 24.89
N PHE A 162 10.39 22.56 24.89
CA PHE A 162 9.99 21.37 25.60
C PHE A 162 9.16 20.47 24.69
N LEU A 163 9.77 19.39 24.24
CA LEU A 163 9.16 18.46 23.30
C LEU A 163 8.50 17.29 24.00
N ALA A 164 7.50 16.69 23.36
CA ALA A 164 6.99 15.39 23.77
C ALA A 164 6.86 14.45 22.58
N TYR A 165 7.24 13.20 22.79
CA TYR A 165 6.97 12.11 21.86
C TYR A 165 5.71 11.38 22.30
N PHE A 166 4.76 11.19 21.39
CA PHE A 166 3.53 10.43 21.64
C PHE A 166 3.54 9.15 20.79
N GLY A 167 3.78 8.03 21.47
CA GLY A 167 3.86 6.68 20.91
C GLY A 167 2.64 5.81 21.20
N GLU A 168 2.52 4.70 20.48
CA GLU A 168 1.52 3.65 20.71
C GLU A 168 2.16 2.49 21.49
N GLY A 169 1.38 1.79 22.32
CA GLY A 169 1.93 0.75 23.22
C GLY A 169 2.48 -0.52 22.55
N GLU A 170 2.20 -0.75 21.28
CA GLU A 170 2.82 -1.81 20.48
C GLU A 170 3.68 -1.16 19.41
N GLU A 171 5.01 -1.15 19.61
CA GLU A 171 5.95 -0.50 18.70
C GLU A 171 6.47 -1.51 17.68
N SER A 172 6.37 -1.15 16.39
CA SER A 172 7.08 -1.86 15.35
C SER A 172 8.57 -1.49 15.37
N GLU A 173 9.40 -2.31 14.75
CA GLU A 173 10.84 -2.03 14.58
C GLU A 173 11.08 -0.65 13.93
N GLU A 174 10.20 -0.20 13.03
CA GLU A 174 10.31 1.15 12.44
C GLU A 174 10.02 2.27 13.45
N MET A 175 9.10 2.05 14.39
CA MET A 175 8.77 3.02 15.43
C MET A 175 9.87 3.11 16.49
N GLU A 176 10.51 1.99 16.81
CA GLU A 176 11.70 1.97 17.67
C GLU A 176 12.83 2.83 17.07
N ASP A 177 13.10 2.69 15.77
CA ASP A 177 14.07 3.52 15.05
C ASP A 177 13.69 5.02 15.07
N HIS A 178 12.41 5.35 14.88
CA HIS A 178 11.93 6.73 14.89
C HIS A 178 12.06 7.38 16.28
N ILE A 179 11.75 6.63 17.34
CA ILE A 179 11.93 7.09 18.73
C ILE A 179 13.40 7.27 19.04
N ALA A 180 14.26 6.32 18.65
CA ALA A 180 15.71 6.45 18.84
C ALA A 180 16.24 7.74 18.19
N GLY A 181 15.81 8.04 16.95
CA GLY A 181 16.17 9.27 16.27
C GLY A 181 15.68 10.54 16.96
N PHE A 182 14.47 10.50 17.53
CA PHE A 182 13.95 11.59 18.36
C PHE A 182 14.80 11.79 19.62
N LEU A 183 15.07 10.71 20.36
CA LEU A 183 15.79 10.73 21.64
C LEU A 183 17.23 11.23 21.49
N ASP A 184 17.94 10.75 20.47
CA ASP A 184 19.31 11.18 20.20
C ASP A 184 19.35 12.67 19.79
N ALA A 185 18.39 13.14 18.98
CA ALA A 185 18.32 14.55 18.59
C ALA A 185 17.99 15.49 19.75
N VAL A 186 17.05 15.14 20.64
CA VAL A 186 16.76 16.00 21.81
C VAL A 186 17.93 16.02 22.79
N TRP A 187 18.67 14.91 22.90
CA TRP A 187 19.88 14.83 23.72
C TRP A 187 20.99 15.72 23.17
N ASP A 188 21.32 15.58 21.88
CA ASP A 188 22.36 16.33 21.21
C ASP A 188 22.09 17.85 21.23
N GLU A 189 20.81 18.22 21.08
CA GLU A 189 20.39 19.62 21.04
C GLU A 189 20.11 20.21 22.43
N GLY A 190 20.19 19.40 23.49
CA GLY A 190 19.94 19.82 24.88
C GLY A 190 18.49 20.27 25.14
N ILE A 191 17.53 19.70 24.41
CA ILE A 191 16.11 20.04 24.51
C ILE A 191 15.46 19.18 25.60
N SER A 192 14.67 19.82 26.47
CA SER A 192 13.90 19.07 27.47
C SER A 192 12.80 18.28 26.78
N TYR A 193 12.60 17.03 27.18
CA TYR A 193 11.64 16.16 26.52
C TYR A 193 10.83 15.30 27.50
N ARG A 194 9.77 14.70 26.96
CA ARG A 194 8.94 13.71 27.62
C ARG A 194 8.48 12.67 26.61
N GLU A 195 8.40 11.43 27.04
CA GLU A 195 7.80 10.34 26.27
C GLU A 195 6.43 10.00 26.89
N GLU A 196 5.43 9.86 26.04
CA GLU A 196 4.08 9.45 26.44
C GLU A 196 3.63 8.30 25.56
N CYS A 197 3.20 7.21 26.20
CA CYS A 197 2.62 6.05 25.53
C CYS A 197 1.10 6.06 25.72
N VAL A 198 0.36 6.04 24.62
CA VAL A 198 -1.11 6.00 24.66
C VAL A 198 -1.63 4.59 24.38
N GLN A 199 -2.64 4.18 25.16
CA GLN A 199 -3.34 2.91 24.97
C GLN A 199 -4.74 3.19 24.42
N GLY A 200 -4.85 3.09 23.09
CA GLY A 200 -6.06 3.42 22.36
C GLY A 200 -6.28 4.92 22.16
N TYR A 201 -7.25 5.26 21.31
CA TYR A 201 -7.44 6.62 20.79
C TYR A 201 -8.63 7.31 21.46
N THR A 202 -8.62 7.43 22.79
CA THR A 202 -9.71 8.14 23.49
C THR A 202 -9.36 9.60 23.72
N ASN A 203 -10.21 10.50 23.24
CA ASN A 203 -10.00 11.94 23.34
C ASN A 203 -9.76 12.44 24.80
N LYS A 204 -10.35 11.75 25.79
CA LYS A 204 -10.16 12.05 27.23
C LYS A 204 -8.72 11.88 27.70
N GLN A 205 -8.01 10.87 27.20
CA GLN A 205 -6.61 10.62 27.59
C GLN A 205 -5.71 11.75 27.10
N PHE A 206 -5.82 12.11 25.82
CA PHE A 206 -5.08 13.22 25.22
C PHE A 206 -5.39 14.56 25.90
N ILE A 207 -6.66 14.82 26.23
CA ILE A 207 -7.05 16.01 27.02
C ILE A 207 -6.31 16.03 28.36
N THR A 208 -6.32 14.92 29.09
CA THR A 208 -5.72 14.84 30.43
C THR A 208 -4.20 15.03 30.37
N LEU A 209 -3.54 14.44 29.37
CA LEU A 209 -2.11 14.59 29.14
C LEU A 209 -1.71 16.03 28.82
N LEU A 210 -2.45 16.71 27.94
CA LEU A 210 -2.20 18.12 27.62
C LEU A 210 -2.47 19.04 28.80
N GLN A 211 -3.49 18.76 29.63
CA GLN A 211 -3.77 19.54 30.84
C GLN A 211 -2.69 19.38 31.93
N ASN A 212 -2.17 18.17 32.12
CA ASN A 212 -1.16 17.89 33.14
C ASN A 212 0.24 18.37 32.73
N ASN A 213 0.47 18.61 31.44
CA ASN A 213 1.76 19.01 30.89
C ASN A 213 1.67 20.29 30.05
N PRO A 214 1.25 21.43 30.63
CA PRO A 214 1.04 22.68 29.91
C PRO A 214 2.32 23.37 29.42
N TYR A 215 3.49 22.85 29.82
CA TYR A 215 4.81 23.34 29.44
C TYR A 215 5.31 22.75 28.12
N ILE A 216 4.65 21.72 27.57
CA ILE A 216 4.98 21.15 26.25
C ILE A 216 4.59 22.16 25.17
N ASP A 217 5.56 22.56 24.33
CA ASP A 217 5.35 23.49 23.22
C ASP A 217 5.58 22.85 21.84
N GLY A 218 6.11 21.63 21.78
CA GLY A 218 6.22 20.83 20.57
C GLY A 218 5.91 19.34 20.80
N ILE A 219 5.22 18.71 19.85
CA ILE A 219 4.90 17.28 19.89
C ILE A 219 5.33 16.60 18.59
N VAL A 220 5.98 15.44 18.73
CA VAL A 220 6.20 14.46 17.66
C VAL A 220 5.26 13.28 17.90
N ALA A 221 4.38 13.00 16.94
CA ALA A 221 3.47 11.86 17.01
C ALA A 221 4.01 10.67 16.23
N SER A 222 3.80 9.45 16.73
CA SER A 222 4.17 8.21 16.03
C SER A 222 3.19 7.78 14.94
N SER A 223 1.99 8.39 14.89
CA SER A 223 1.00 8.12 13.85
C SER A 223 0.14 9.36 13.56
N ASP A 224 -0.40 9.45 12.34
CA ASP A 224 -1.30 10.53 11.95
C ASP A 224 -2.59 10.50 12.81
N GLN A 225 -3.01 9.32 13.26
CA GLN A 225 -4.17 9.17 14.14
C GLN A 225 -3.94 9.81 15.52
N ILE A 226 -2.76 9.61 16.12
CA ILE A 226 -2.36 10.31 17.35
C ILE A 226 -2.32 11.82 17.11
N ALA A 227 -1.70 12.27 16.02
CA ALA A 227 -1.59 13.68 15.70
C ALA A 227 -2.98 14.35 15.56
N ILE A 228 -3.92 13.68 14.89
CA ILE A 228 -5.31 14.13 14.74
C ILE A 228 -6.01 14.22 16.10
N GLU A 229 -5.90 13.22 16.95
CA GLU A 229 -6.53 13.27 18.28
C GLU A 229 -5.90 14.36 19.17
N LEU A 230 -4.60 14.58 19.09
CA LEU A 230 -3.93 15.69 19.78
C LEU A 230 -4.44 17.06 19.29
N ILE A 231 -4.62 17.27 17.99
CA ILE A 231 -5.22 18.51 17.46
C ILE A 231 -6.64 18.68 18.02
N ARG A 232 -7.45 17.62 17.99
CA ARG A 232 -8.84 17.66 18.49
C ARG A 232 -8.89 17.99 19.98
N SER A 233 -8.02 17.39 20.79
CA SER A 233 -7.93 17.63 22.23
C SER A 233 -7.37 19.02 22.56
N ALA A 234 -6.36 19.49 21.83
CA ALA A 234 -5.84 20.85 21.96
C ALA A 234 -6.93 21.89 21.67
N ARG A 235 -7.71 21.67 20.59
CA ARG A 235 -8.85 22.54 20.25
C ARG A 235 -9.93 22.53 21.32
N PHE A 236 -10.25 21.38 21.88
CA PHE A 236 -11.21 21.28 23.01
C PHE A 236 -10.73 22.09 24.22
N LEU A 237 -9.42 22.14 24.46
CA LEU A 237 -8.78 22.90 25.53
C LEU A 237 -8.49 24.37 25.18
N ASN A 238 -8.88 24.84 23.99
CA ASN A 238 -8.55 26.17 23.47
C ASN A 238 -7.02 26.46 23.39
N ILE A 239 -6.21 25.41 23.24
CA ILE A 239 -4.78 25.52 22.96
C ILE A 239 -4.63 25.81 21.46
N HIS A 240 -4.01 26.94 21.13
CA HIS A 240 -3.87 27.41 19.75
C HIS A 240 -2.67 26.72 19.08
N ILE A 241 -2.91 26.12 17.92
CA ILE A 241 -1.91 25.51 17.06
C ILE A 241 -1.81 26.36 15.78
N PRO A 242 -0.61 26.78 15.33
CA PRO A 242 0.72 26.45 15.86
C PRO A 242 1.26 27.41 16.94
N ASP A 243 0.47 28.40 17.38
CA ASP A 243 0.97 29.52 18.20
C ASP A 243 1.54 29.09 19.56
N LYS A 244 0.80 28.24 20.29
CA LYS A 244 1.18 27.76 21.63
C LYS A 244 1.71 26.33 21.64
N LEU A 245 1.27 25.52 20.69
CA LEU A 245 1.65 24.11 20.56
C LEU A 245 1.87 23.81 19.09
N LYS A 246 3.00 23.17 18.78
CA LYS A 246 3.31 22.69 17.43
C LYS A 246 3.29 21.16 17.43
N ILE A 247 2.73 20.57 16.38
CA ILE A 247 2.59 19.12 16.26
C ILE A 247 3.14 18.69 14.90
N VAL A 248 4.00 17.68 14.90
CA VAL A 248 4.56 17.03 13.70
C VAL A 248 4.10 15.57 13.70
N GLY A 249 3.56 15.12 12.56
CA GLY A 249 3.18 13.73 12.33
C GLY A 249 4.08 13.06 11.29
N PRO A 250 4.04 11.72 11.21
CA PRO A 250 5.03 10.96 10.46
C PRO A 250 4.67 10.70 9.00
N ASN A 251 3.38 10.63 8.60
CA ASN A 251 3.02 9.90 7.38
C ASN A 251 2.30 10.70 6.28
N GLY A 252 1.90 11.95 6.50
CA GLY A 252 1.37 12.78 5.42
C GLY A 252 0.09 12.25 4.79
N SER A 253 -0.75 11.58 5.59
CA SER A 253 -2.06 11.14 5.11
C SER A 253 -2.91 12.33 4.64
N ILE A 254 -3.85 12.06 3.73
CA ILE A 254 -4.78 13.07 3.19
C ILE A 254 -5.60 13.71 4.31
N GLU A 255 -5.90 12.93 5.36
CA GLU A 255 -6.60 13.37 6.55
C GLU A 255 -5.87 14.51 7.28
N CYS A 256 -4.53 14.54 7.23
CA CYS A 256 -3.72 15.63 7.77
C CYS A 256 -3.89 16.95 7.00
N GLU A 257 -4.28 16.92 5.72
CA GLU A 257 -4.60 18.12 4.94
C GLU A 257 -6.02 18.64 5.23
N TRP A 258 -6.93 17.75 5.65
CA TRP A 258 -8.35 18.08 5.86
C TRP A 258 -8.66 18.57 7.28
N ILE A 259 -7.79 18.30 8.25
CA ILE A 259 -7.94 18.79 9.62
C ILE A 259 -7.49 20.26 9.75
N GLY A 260 -8.13 20.99 10.67
CA GLY A 260 -7.81 22.40 10.96
C GLY A 260 -7.15 22.57 12.33
N PRO A 261 -5.90 23.06 12.42
CA PRO A 261 -4.99 23.40 11.31
C PRO A 261 -4.40 22.16 10.63
N SER A 262 -3.97 22.31 9.37
CA SER A 262 -3.32 21.22 8.61
C SER A 262 -2.02 20.80 9.29
N LEU A 263 -1.77 19.49 9.35
CA LEU A 263 -0.60 18.95 10.03
C LEU A 263 0.63 18.95 9.09
N PRO A 264 1.77 19.55 9.48
CA PRO A 264 3.03 19.32 8.78
C PRO A 264 3.46 17.86 8.97
N THR A 265 3.84 17.22 7.87
CA THR A 265 4.17 15.79 7.83
C THR A 265 5.46 15.55 7.07
N ILE A 266 6.13 14.44 7.38
CA ILE A 266 7.32 13.99 6.67
C ILE A 266 6.85 13.03 5.57
N GLU A 267 7.20 13.32 4.31
CA GLU A 267 6.69 12.55 3.17
C GLU A 267 7.25 11.12 3.16
N SER A 268 6.36 10.13 3.04
CA SER A 268 6.73 8.71 3.01
C SER A 268 7.06 8.22 1.60
N TYR A 269 8.09 7.40 1.47
CA TYR A 269 8.63 6.89 0.19
C TYR A 269 7.85 5.70 -0.40
N VAL A 270 6.62 5.47 0.07
CA VAL A 270 5.76 4.33 -0.32
C VAL A 270 5.57 4.23 -1.85
N LYS A 271 5.48 5.37 -2.54
CA LYS A 271 5.30 5.42 -4.01
C LYS A 271 6.51 4.85 -4.75
N ASP A 272 7.71 5.19 -4.32
CA ASP A 272 8.95 4.70 -4.92
C ASP A 272 9.13 3.21 -4.64
N ASN A 273 8.79 2.76 -3.43
CA ASN A 273 8.83 1.34 -3.05
C ASN A 273 7.93 0.47 -3.93
N GLY A 274 6.69 0.92 -4.21
CA GLY A 274 5.77 0.20 -5.10
C GLY A 274 6.31 0.03 -6.51
N LYS A 275 6.93 1.09 -7.07
CA LYS A 275 7.56 1.06 -8.40
C LYS A 275 8.74 0.10 -8.46
N VAL A 276 9.65 0.17 -7.48
CA VAL A 276 10.82 -0.71 -7.40
C VAL A 276 10.38 -2.17 -7.27
N ALA A 277 9.41 -2.45 -6.40
CA ALA A 277 8.91 -3.81 -6.18
C ALA A 277 8.29 -4.43 -7.44
N PHE A 278 7.48 -3.66 -8.17
CA PHE A 278 6.91 -4.12 -9.44
C PHE A 278 8.00 -4.43 -10.48
N GLN A 279 8.99 -3.56 -10.63
CA GLN A 279 10.08 -3.76 -11.59
C GLN A 279 10.91 -5.00 -11.25
N GLN A 280 11.23 -5.22 -9.98
CA GLN A 280 11.92 -6.42 -9.51
C GLN A 280 11.11 -7.69 -9.81
N LEU A 281 9.80 -7.66 -9.53
CA LEU A 281 8.94 -8.82 -9.77
C LEU A 281 8.85 -9.14 -11.26
N LYS A 282 8.66 -8.12 -12.11
CA LYS A 282 8.66 -8.29 -13.58
C LYS A 282 9.93 -8.96 -14.08
N GLY A 283 11.09 -8.62 -13.51
CA GLY A 283 12.36 -9.27 -13.80
C GLY A 283 12.41 -10.76 -13.41
N LYS A 284 11.71 -11.15 -12.34
CA LYS A 284 11.59 -12.55 -11.89
C LYS A 284 10.57 -13.36 -12.72
N ILE A 285 9.50 -12.73 -13.22
CA ILE A 285 8.46 -13.39 -14.04
C ILE A 285 8.95 -13.72 -15.45
N LYS A 286 9.89 -12.93 -16.00
CA LYS A 286 10.42 -13.10 -17.37
C LYS A 286 11.53 -14.16 -17.51
N LYS A 287 11.92 -14.85 -16.44
CA LYS A 287 12.85 -15.97 -16.44
C LYS A 287 12.09 -17.29 -16.45
#